data_AF-A0A2J6WP23-F1
#
_entry.id   AF-A0A2J6WP23-F1
#
_cell.length_a   1.000
_cell.length_b   1.000
_cell.length_c   1.000
_cell.angle_alpha   90.00
_cell.angle_beta   90.00
_cell.angle_gamma   90.00
#
_symmetry.space_group_name_H-M   'P 1'
#
loop_
_entity.id
_entity.type
_entity.pdbx_description
1 polymer ?
#
loop_
_entity_poly.entity_id
_entity_poly.type
_entity_poly.pdbx_seq_one_letter_code
_entity_poly.pdbx_strand_id
1 'polypeptide(L)'
;MRYFLVSVSLLILLFLEGCANSNDKQLKLVKQKCGVCHPVELVFNKKRDIDEWNRVIHGMKVRGLKLTEKEENEIVGYLTKNYGK
;
A
#
# COMPACT_ATOMS: atom_id res chain seq x y z
N MET A 1 -46.01 -12.13 -14.44
CA MET A 1 -45.38 -10.81 -14.24
C MET A 1 -45.11 -10.52 -12.76
N ARG A 2 -44.41 -11.41 -12.04
CA ARG A 2 -43.97 -11.18 -10.64
C ARG A 2 -42.53 -11.63 -10.36
N TYR A 3 -41.87 -12.22 -11.35
CA TYR A 3 -40.49 -12.71 -11.25
C TYR A 3 -39.47 -11.82 -11.99
N PHE A 4 -39.91 -10.85 -12.79
CA PHE A 4 -39.03 -9.94 -13.53
C PHE A 4 -38.48 -8.79 -12.66
N LEU A 5 -39.17 -8.46 -11.56
CA LEU A 5 -38.73 -7.41 -10.62
C LEU A 5 -37.76 -7.93 -9.55
N VAL A 6 -37.68 -9.25 -9.34
CA VAL A 6 -36.80 -9.85 -8.32
C VAL A 6 -35.35 -9.99 -8.82
N SER A 7 -35.14 -10.07 -10.14
CA SER A 7 -33.80 -10.23 -10.73
C SER A 7 -32.98 -8.94 -10.77
N VAL A 8 -33.63 -7.78 -10.86
CA VAL A 8 -32.94 -6.47 -10.96
C VAL A 8 -32.36 -6.06 -9.60
N SER A 9 -33.00 -6.40 -8.49
CA SER A 9 -32.51 -6.08 -7.14
C SER A 9 -31.26 -6.86 -6.72
N LEU A 10 -30.99 -8.03 -7.31
CA LEU A 10 -29.81 -8.85 -6.99
C LEU A 10 -28.53 -8.38 -7.72
N LEU A 11 -28.67 -7.68 -8.85
CA LEU A 11 -27.55 -7.16 -9.63
C LEU A 11 -26.90 -5.91 -9.02
N ILE A 12 -27.60 -5.21 -8.12
CA ILE A 12 -27.08 -4.01 -7.43
C ILE A 12 -26.08 -4.38 -6.33
N LEU A 13 -26.10 -5.62 -5.83
CA LEU A 13 -25.17 -6.09 -4.79
C LEU A 13 -23.76 -6.44 -5.32
N LEU A 14 -23.56 -6.54 -6.63
CA LEU A 14 -22.25 -6.87 -7.21
C LEU A 14 -21.31 -5.65 -7.39
N PHE A 15 -21.77 -4.43 -7.12
CA PHE A 15 -21.00 -3.20 -7.37
C PHE A 15 -20.41 -2.52 -6.13
N LEU A 16 -20.55 -3.09 -4.92
CA LEU A 16 -20.18 -2.40 -3.66
C LEU A 16 -19.01 -3.01 -2.86
N GLU A 17 -18.40 -4.12 -3.28
CA GLU A 17 -17.35 -4.79 -2.49
C GLU A 17 -15.92 -4.55 -3.00
N GLY A 18 -15.64 -3.38 -3.58
CA GLY A 18 -14.37 -3.09 -4.25
C GLY A 18 -13.47 -2.02 -3.65
N CYS A 19 -13.85 -1.34 -2.56
CA CYS A 19 -12.99 -0.32 -1.93
C CYS A 19 -12.42 -0.83 -0.60
N ALA A 20 -11.75 -1.99 -0.63
CA ALA A 20 -10.78 -2.28 0.43
C ALA A 20 -9.73 -1.15 0.38
N ASN A 21 -9.64 -0.36 1.45
CA ASN A 21 -8.80 0.84 1.52
C ASN A 21 -7.35 0.49 1.16
N SER A 22 -6.93 0.85 -0.06
CA SER A 22 -5.61 0.52 -0.60
C SER A 22 -4.48 1.09 0.26
N ASN A 23 -4.74 2.20 0.95
CA ASN A 23 -3.81 2.82 1.90
C ASN A 23 -3.54 1.90 3.10
N ASP A 24 -4.55 1.23 3.65
CA ASP A 24 -4.40 0.32 4.80
C ASP A 24 -3.57 -0.91 4.42
N LYS A 25 -3.80 -1.45 3.21
CA LYS A 25 -3.00 -2.56 2.66
C LYS A 25 -1.54 -2.13 2.50
N GLN A 26 -1.29 -0.97 1.92
CA GLN A 26 0.06 -0.44 1.72
C GLN A 26 0.77 -0.13 3.04
N LEU A 27 0.07 0.44 4.03
CA LEU A 27 0.59 0.67 5.36
C LEU A 27 1.00 -0.65 6.03
N LYS A 28 0.16 -1.69 5.92
CA LYS A 28 0.49 -3.03 6.42
C LYS A 28 1.74 -3.58 5.74
N LEU A 29 1.87 -3.41 4.43
CA LEU A 29 3.06 -3.83 3.69
C LEU A 29 4.33 -3.12 4.18
N VAL A 30 4.28 -1.80 4.39
CA VAL A 30 5.40 -1.02 4.96
C VAL A 30 5.78 -1.56 6.34
N LYS A 31 4.81 -1.77 7.24
CA LYS A 31 5.07 -2.33 8.57
C LYS A 31 5.71 -3.71 8.51
N GLN A 32 5.21 -4.58 7.63
CA GLN A 32 5.69 -5.95 7.48
C GLN A 32 7.11 -6.04 6.89
N LYS A 33 7.49 -5.11 6.00
CA LYS A 33 8.78 -5.16 5.30
C LYS A 33 9.85 -4.31 5.99
N CYS A 34 9.50 -3.11 6.41
CA CYS A 34 10.45 -2.15 6.98
C CYS A 34 10.69 -2.34 8.48
N GLY A 35 9.78 -3.03 9.18
CA GLY A 35 9.90 -3.34 10.61
C GLY A 35 10.71 -4.60 10.95
N VAL A 36 11.27 -5.30 9.94
CA VAL A 36 11.96 -6.59 10.14
C VAL A 36 13.31 -6.43 10.84
N CYS A 37 14.06 -5.37 10.51
CA CYS A 37 15.45 -5.21 10.98
C CYS A 37 15.60 -4.16 12.08
N HIS A 38 14.74 -3.15 12.10
CA HIS A 38 14.76 -2.04 13.06
C HIS A 38 13.35 -1.44 13.19
N PRO A 39 13.10 -0.57 14.18
CA PRO A 39 11.77 0.04 14.38
C PRO A 39 11.28 0.76 13.12
N VAL A 40 10.02 0.52 12.75
CA VAL A 40 9.40 1.09 11.54
C VAL A 40 9.07 2.57 11.72
N GLU A 41 8.98 3.05 12.96
CA GLU A 41 8.72 4.43 13.35
C GLU A 41 9.77 5.39 12.75
N LEU A 42 10.99 4.92 12.51
CA LEU A 42 12.04 5.68 11.82
C LEU A 42 11.63 6.09 10.40
N VAL A 43 10.80 5.29 9.74
CA VAL A 43 10.25 5.60 8.41
C VAL A 43 9.22 6.73 8.53
N PHE A 44 8.28 6.61 9.47
CA PHE A 44 7.16 7.55 9.61
C PHE A 44 7.57 8.92 10.18
N ASN A 45 8.72 9.01 10.85
CA ASN A 45 9.28 10.25 11.38
C ASN A 45 10.10 11.05 10.36
N LYS A 46 10.10 10.66 9.08
CA LYS A 46 10.88 11.32 8.03
C LYS A 46 9.98 11.69 6.86
N LYS A 47 10.15 12.91 6.35
CA LYS A 47 9.60 13.32 5.06
C LYS A 47 10.70 13.34 4.01
N ARG A 48 10.41 12.80 2.83
CA ARG A 48 11.34 12.69 1.70
C ARG A 48 10.60 12.78 0.38
N ASP A 49 11.25 13.32 -0.63
CA ASP A 49 10.74 13.23 -2.01
C ASP A 49 10.89 11.79 -2.56
N ILE A 50 10.36 11.55 -3.76
CA ILE A 50 10.36 10.22 -4.38
C ILE A 50 11.79 9.68 -4.60
N ASP A 51 12.73 10.52 -5.02
CA ASP A 51 14.10 10.10 -5.30
C ASP A 51 14.86 9.77 -4.01
N GLU A 52 14.63 10.57 -2.97
CA GLU A 52 15.12 10.32 -1.61
C GLU A 52 14.58 9.00 -1.03
N TRP A 53 13.29 8.70 -1.24
CA TRP A 53 12.71 7.42 -0.81
C TRP A 53 13.29 6.24 -1.57
N ASN A 54 13.44 6.35 -2.89
CA ASN A 54 14.07 5.33 -3.72
C ASN A 54 15.50 5.05 -3.25
N ARG A 55 16.29 6.09 -2.93
CA ARG A 55 17.65 5.93 -2.39
C ARG A 55 17.66 5.19 -1.05
N VAL A 56 16.73 5.50 -0.14
CA VAL A 56 16.64 4.81 1.16
C VAL A 56 16.28 3.34 0.96
N ILE A 57 15.26 3.05 0.16
CA ILE A 57 14.81 1.68 -0.10
C ILE A 57 15.91 0.86 -0.76
N HIS A 58 16.60 1.42 -1.75
CA HIS A 58 17.78 0.81 -2.36
C HIS A 58 18.85 0.50 -1.32
N GLY A 59 19.18 1.47 -0.45
CA GLY A 59 20.11 1.27 0.64
C GLY A 59 19.71 0.16 1.61
N MET A 60 18.41 -0.01 1.87
CA MET A 60 17.90 -1.11 2.71
C MET A 60 17.96 -2.46 1.97
N LYS A 61 17.71 -2.49 0.65
CA LYS A 61 17.84 -3.70 -0.18
C LYS A 61 19.27 -4.24 -0.17
N VAL A 62 20.26 -3.36 -0.29
CA VAL A 62 21.69 -3.72 -0.16
C VAL A 62 22.00 -4.33 1.23
N ARG A 63 21.28 -3.91 2.27
CA ARG A 63 21.42 -4.44 3.65
C ARG A 63 20.57 -5.69 3.94
N GLY A 64 19.86 -6.22 2.94
CA GLY A 64 19.12 -7.47 3.05
C GLY A 64 17.59 -7.33 3.06
N LEU A 65 17.03 -6.13 2.87
CA LEU A 65 15.59 -5.97 2.64
C LEU A 65 15.19 -6.68 1.34
N LYS A 66 14.21 -7.57 1.43
CA LYS A 66 13.67 -8.31 0.27
C LYS A 66 12.29 -7.76 -0.11
N LEU A 67 12.24 -7.16 -1.30
CA LEU A 67 11.01 -6.70 -1.94
C LEU A 67 10.94 -7.27 -3.36
N THR A 68 9.73 -7.65 -3.77
CA THR A 68 9.41 -7.75 -5.20
C THR A 68 9.27 -6.35 -5.80
N GLU A 69 9.37 -6.23 -7.13
CA GLU A 69 9.19 -4.96 -7.84
C GLU A 69 7.83 -4.33 -7.54
N LYS A 70 6.77 -5.14 -7.50
CA LYS A 70 5.43 -4.69 -7.14
C LYS A 70 5.37 -4.13 -5.72
N GLU A 71 5.94 -4.83 -4.75
CA GLU A 71 5.96 -4.35 -3.35
C GLU A 71 6.77 -3.05 -3.22
N GLU A 72 7.88 -2.93 -3.93
CA GLU A 72 8.69 -1.72 -3.96
C GLU A 72 7.89 -0.53 -4.51
N ASN A 73 7.20 -0.71 -5.63
CA ASN A 73 6.33 0.32 -6.19
C ASN A 73 5.17 0.69 -5.25
N GLU A 74 4.53 -0.30 -4.61
CA GLU A 74 3.47 -0.05 -3.62
C GLU A 74 3.99 0.73 -2.40
N ILE A 75 5.20 0.42 -1.91
CA ILE A 75 5.84 1.10 -0.79
C ILE A 75 6.27 2.52 -1.16
N VAL A 76 6.97 2.71 -2.28
CA VAL A 76 7.41 4.04 -2.76
C VAL A 76 6.21 4.96 -2.97
N GLY A 77 5.16 4.45 -3.61
CA GLY A 77 3.93 5.20 -3.84
C GLY A 77 3.26 5.62 -2.52
N TYR A 78 3.20 4.72 -1.55
CA TYR A 78 2.66 5.02 -0.22
C TYR A 78 3.50 6.07 0.52
N LEU A 79 4.82 5.90 0.56
CA LEU A 79 5.72 6.79 1.29
C LEU A 79 5.76 8.18 0.67
N THR A 80 5.78 8.28 -0.66
CA THR A 80 5.74 9.57 -1.36
C THR A 80 4.41 10.29 -1.13
N LYS A 81 3.29 9.56 -1.17
CA LYS A 81 1.95 10.14 -0.97
C LYS A 81 1.74 10.67 0.45
N ASN A 82 2.16 9.93 1.47
CA ASN A 82 1.83 10.22 2.87
C ASN A 82 2.99 10.92 3.64
N TYR A 83 4.22 10.73 3.17
CA TYR A 83 5.45 11.22 3.80
C TYR A 83 6.36 11.95 2.78
N GLY A 84 5.75 12.56 1.77
CA GLY A 84 6.39 13.49 0.84
C GLY A 84 6.71 14.84 1.49
N LYS A 85 7.73 15.54 0.96
CA LYS A 85 7.97 16.97 1.19
C LYS A 85 7.96 17.71 -0.14
#